data_AF-A0A6J6PWV3-F1
#
_entry.id   AF-A0A6J6PWV3-F1
#
_cell.length_a   1.000
_cell.length_b   1.000
_cell.length_c   1.000
_cell.angle_alpha   90.00
_cell.angle_beta   90.00
_cell.angle_gamma   90.00
#
_symmetry.space_group_name_H-M   'P 1'
#
loop_
_entity.id
_entity.type
_entity.pdbx_description
1 polymer ?
#
loop_
_entity_poly.entity_id
_entity_poly.type
_entity_poly.pdbx_seq_one_letter_code
_entity_poly.pdbx_strand_id
1 'polypeptide(L)'
;MDIFKFVEEHQKKNGQLDYLIFDEAQFYESDQIDQLARIVDILKVDVFAFGILSDFRTSLFPGSMRLVELADRVNPLQVEALCWCGVRATHNARIVGGRMTREGDQLLPGDTAPDAEVLYEVLCRKHHMANMSSKDHDKSE
;
A
#
# COMPACT_ATOMS: atom_id res chain seq x y z
N MET A 1 11.48 5.31 14.42
CA MET A 1 12.93 5.32 14.09
C MET A 1 13.22 6.61 13.35
N ASP A 2 14.36 7.26 13.62
CA ASP A 2 14.83 8.41 12.83
C ASP A 2 15.64 7.89 11.63
N ILE A 3 14.99 7.83 10.47
CA ILE A 3 15.54 7.32 9.21
C ILE A 3 16.62 8.28 8.69
N PHE A 4 16.38 9.59 8.76
CA PHE A 4 17.33 10.58 8.26
C PHE A 4 18.68 10.45 8.98
N LYS A 5 18.65 10.41 10.32
CA LYS A 5 19.87 10.24 11.12
C LYS A 5 20.57 8.92 10.86
N PHE A 6 19.81 7.84 10.70
CA PHE A 6 20.36 6.53 10.37
C PHE A 6 21.14 6.55 9.04
N VAL A 7 20.56 7.14 7.99
CA VAL A 7 21.20 7.24 6.67
C VAL A 7 22.43 8.15 6.72
N GLU A 8 22.34 9.27 7.44
CA GLU A 8 23.47 10.20 7.61
C GLU A 8 24.66 9.51 8.31
N GLU A 9 24.40 8.76 9.39
CA GLU A 9 25.44 8.01 10.10
C GLU A 9 26.01 6.88 9.25
N HIS A 10 25.19 6.22 8.43
CA HIS A 10 25.64 5.19 7.51
C HIS A 10 26.60 5.77 6.47
N GLN A 11 26.27 6.91 5.85
CA GLN A 11 27.15 7.53 4.86
C GLN A 11 28.51 7.95 5.45
N LYS A 12 28.49 8.50 6.67
CA LYS A 12 29.74 8.88 7.38
C LYS A 12 30.68 7.70 7.59
N LYS A 13 30.13 6.50 7.81
CA LYS A 13 30.91 5.27 8.10
C LYS A 13 31.30 4.51 6.85
N ASN A 14 30.40 4.43 5.87
CA ASN A 14 30.51 3.50 4.75
C ASN A 14 30.69 4.18 3.39
N GLY A 15 30.67 5.51 3.34
CA GLY A 15 30.79 6.29 2.11
C GLY A 15 29.45 6.58 1.45
N GLN A 16 29.50 7.02 0.20
CA GLN A 16 28.34 7.51 -0.53
C GLN A 16 27.28 6.42 -0.75
N LEU A 17 26.01 6.82 -0.66
CA LEU A 17 24.85 6.00 -1.02
C LEU A 17 24.24 6.57 -2.30
N ASP A 18 24.01 5.73 -3.30
CA ASP A 18 23.38 6.14 -4.55
C ASP A 18 21.84 6.16 -4.42
N TYR A 19 21.26 5.12 -3.80
CA TYR A 19 19.82 5.02 -3.62
C TYR A 19 19.39 4.22 -2.39
N LEU A 20 18.13 4.41 -1.99
CA LEU A 20 17.45 3.68 -0.93
C LEU A 20 16.10 3.14 -1.44
N ILE A 21 15.73 1.95 -0.96
CA ILE A 21 14.45 1.30 -1.29
C ILE A 21 13.69 1.05 0.01
N PHE A 22 12.44 1.50 0.07
CA PHE A 22 11.52 1.29 1.18
C PHE A 22 10.33 0.47 0.70
N ASP A 23 10.10 -0.67 1.33
CA ASP A 23 8.95 -1.53 1.05
C ASP A 23 7.84 -1.31 2.09
N GLU A 24 6.62 -1.68 1.72
CA GLU A 24 5.41 -1.53 2.54
C GLU A 24 5.23 -0.11 3.11
N ALA A 25 5.46 0.88 2.24
CA ALA A 25 5.53 2.29 2.59
C ALA A 25 4.22 2.84 3.20
N GLN A 26 3.11 2.14 3.03
CA GLN A 26 1.84 2.46 3.69
C GLN A 26 1.89 2.34 5.23
N PHE A 27 2.85 1.60 5.79
CA PHE A 27 3.02 1.45 7.23
C PHE A 27 3.93 2.51 7.85
N TYR A 28 4.44 3.44 7.04
CA TYR A 28 5.27 4.52 7.52
C TYR A 28 4.38 5.63 8.06
N GLU A 29 4.84 6.26 9.12
CA GLU A 29 4.23 7.47 9.64
C GLU A 29 4.58 8.67 8.75
N SER A 30 3.74 9.70 8.75
CA SER A 30 3.94 10.88 7.88
C SER A 30 5.28 11.58 8.14
N ASP A 31 5.76 11.60 9.39
CA ASP A 31 7.06 12.17 9.75
C ASP A 31 8.24 11.35 9.20
N GLN A 32 8.06 10.05 9.04
CA GLN A 32 9.06 9.20 8.39
C GLN A 32 9.11 9.51 6.88
N ILE A 33 7.97 9.79 6.25
CA ILE A 33 7.94 10.23 4.85
C ILE A 33 8.59 11.61 4.67
N ASP A 34 8.38 12.54 5.60
CA ASP A 34 9.09 13.83 5.60
C ASP A 34 10.61 13.64 5.68
N GLN A 35 11.08 12.65 6.43
CA GLN A 35 12.50 12.29 6.49
C GLN A 35 13.01 11.73 5.17
N LEU A 36 12.20 10.97 4.43
CA LEU A 36 12.56 10.48 3.09
C LEU A 36 12.78 11.64 2.11
N ALA A 37 11.87 12.62 2.08
CA ALA A 37 12.03 13.82 1.26
C ALA A 37 13.30 14.58 1.63
N ARG A 38 13.58 14.73 2.93
CA ARG A 38 14.83 15.35 3.41
C ARG A 38 16.08 14.61 2.98
N ILE A 39 16.05 13.28 2.88
CA ILE A 39 17.19 12.49 2.38
C ILE A 39 17.50 12.85 0.93
N VAL A 40 16.47 12.94 0.07
CA VAL A 40 16.62 13.36 -1.33
C VAL A 40 17.18 14.78 -1.40
N ASP A 41 16.59 15.71 -0.65
CA ASP A 41 16.95 17.13 -0.72
C ASP A 41 18.33 17.45 -0.16
N ILE A 42 18.67 16.89 1.00
CA ILE A 42 19.86 17.26 1.78
C ILE A 42 21.02 16.32 1.47
N LEU A 43 20.77 15.00 1.48
CA LEU A 43 21.82 14.00 1.32
C LEU A 43 22.04 13.62 -0.15
N LYS A 44 21.18 14.09 -1.07
CA LYS A 44 21.27 13.84 -2.52
C LYS A 44 21.30 12.35 -2.87
N VAL A 45 20.49 11.56 -2.16
CA VAL A 45 20.32 10.12 -2.38
C VAL A 45 18.95 9.88 -2.98
N ASP A 46 18.87 9.05 -4.03
CA ASP A 46 17.59 8.69 -4.63
C ASP A 46 16.78 7.79 -3.69
N VAL A 47 15.48 8.05 -3.56
CA VAL A 47 14.59 7.25 -2.71
C VAL A 47 13.47 6.65 -3.55
N PHE A 48 13.32 5.33 -3.44
CA PHE A 48 12.23 4.57 -4.03
C PHE A 48 11.38 3.98 -2.91
N ALA A 49 10.06 4.19 -2.96
CA ALA A 49 9.12 3.66 -1.99
C ALA A 49 8.03 2.85 -2.70
N PHE A 50 7.75 1.65 -2.18
CA PHE A 50 6.74 0.73 -2.69
C PHE A 50 5.69 0.47 -1.62
N GLY A 51 4.42 0.45 -2.01
CA GLY A 51 3.34 0.20 -1.07
C GLY A 51 1.97 0.35 -1.72
N ILE A 52 0.94 -0.07 -0.99
CA ILE A 52 -0.45 0.12 -1.40
C ILE A 52 -0.94 1.52 -1.00
N LEU A 53 -1.78 2.14 -1.82
CA LEU A 53 -2.25 3.51 -1.55
C LEU A 53 -3.34 3.56 -0.48
N SER A 54 -4.32 2.67 -0.59
CA SER A 54 -5.53 2.71 0.23
C SER A 54 -5.81 1.39 0.93
N ASP A 55 -6.44 1.49 2.09
CA ASP A 55 -6.94 0.36 2.85
C ASP A 55 -8.20 -0.26 2.20
N PHE A 56 -8.75 -1.28 2.85
CA PHE A 56 -9.94 -2.00 2.39
C PHE A 56 -11.22 -1.14 2.38
N ARG A 57 -11.20 0.03 3.03
CA ARG A 57 -12.30 1.00 3.09
C ARG A 57 -12.18 2.08 2.01
N THR A 58 -11.15 2.02 1.17
CA THR A 58 -10.82 3.04 0.16
C THR A 58 -10.34 4.35 0.78
N SER A 59 -9.75 4.29 1.97
CA SER A 59 -9.08 5.43 2.60
C SER A 59 -7.59 5.31 2.41
N LEU A 60 -6.91 6.40 2.07
CA LEU A 60 -5.45 6.41 1.98
C LEU A 60 -4.82 6.05 3.33
N PHE A 61 -3.75 5.27 3.30
CA PHE A 61 -2.90 5.13 4.48
C PHE A 61 -2.17 6.46 4.75
N PRO A 62 -1.91 6.83 6.01
CA PRO A 62 -1.21 8.09 6.33
C PRO A 62 0.14 8.23 5.62
N GLY A 63 0.98 7.18 5.65
CA GLY A 63 2.26 7.15 4.93
C GLY A 63 2.09 7.30 3.42
N SER A 64 1.18 6.52 2.81
CA SER A 64 0.89 6.60 1.38
C SER A 64 0.33 7.96 0.96
N MET A 65 -0.52 8.57 1.79
CA MET A 65 -1.04 9.92 1.58
C MET A 65 0.11 10.92 1.54
N ARG A 66 1.00 10.85 2.53
CA ARG A 66 2.15 11.76 2.61
C ARG A 66 3.15 11.53 1.46
N LEU A 67 3.31 10.30 1.00
CA LEU A 67 4.12 9.98 -0.19
C LEU A 67 3.56 10.64 -1.44
N VAL A 68 2.24 10.56 -1.65
CA VAL A 68 1.59 11.21 -2.80
C VAL A 68 1.74 12.74 -2.76
N GLU A 69 1.77 13.33 -1.56
CA GLU A 69 1.97 14.78 -1.39
C GLU A 69 3.40 15.25 -1.71
N LEU A 70 4.41 14.41 -1.46
CA LEU A 70 5.82 14.81 -1.50
C LEU A 70 6.63 14.22 -2.66
N ALA A 71 6.25 13.04 -3.17
CA ALA A 71 7.07 12.34 -4.16
C ALA A 71 7.15 13.13 -5.47
N ASP A 72 8.36 13.26 -6.01
CA ASP A 72 8.59 13.85 -7.34
C ASP A 72 7.83 13.09 -8.44
N ARG A 73 7.65 11.77 -8.25
CA ARG A 73 6.96 10.88 -9.18
C ARG A 73 6.17 9.82 -8.41
N VAL A 74 4.93 9.60 -8.84
CA VAL A 74 4.08 8.50 -8.38
C VAL A 74 3.73 7.64 -9.58
N ASN A 75 4.20 6.39 -9.59
CA ASN A 75 3.98 5.47 -10.71
C ASN A 75 3.10 4.29 -10.27
N PRO A 76 1.95 4.04 -10.92
CA PRO A 76 1.21 2.81 -10.70
C PRO A 76 1.99 1.61 -11.24
N LEU A 77 1.89 0.47 -10.56
CA LEU A 77 2.44 -0.80 -11.04
C LEU A 77 1.86 -1.13 -12.42
N GLN A 78 2.73 -1.59 -13.32
CA GLN A 78 2.38 -1.90 -14.71
C GLN A 78 1.67 -3.25 -14.85
N VAL A 79 1.87 -4.16 -13.89
CA VAL A 79 1.14 -5.43 -13.84
C VAL A 79 -0.20 -5.18 -13.16
N GLU A 80 -1.26 -5.28 -13.93
CA GLU A 80 -2.62 -5.00 -13.47
C GLU A 80 -3.28 -6.28 -12.95
N ALA A 81 -3.66 -6.28 -11.67
CA ALA A 81 -4.59 -7.28 -11.18
C ALA A 81 -5.97 -7.05 -11.80
N LEU A 82 -6.71 -8.13 -12.05
CA LEU A 82 -8.07 -8.07 -12.58
C LEU A 82 -9.07 -8.39 -11.49
N CYS A 83 -10.18 -7.65 -11.49
CA CYS A 83 -11.39 -8.04 -10.78
C CYS A 83 -11.94 -9.30 -11.46
N TRP A 84 -12.72 -10.12 -10.74
CA TRP A 84 -13.41 -11.28 -11.30
C TRP A 84 -14.27 -10.96 -12.54
N CYS A 85 -14.67 -9.69 -12.75
CA CYS A 85 -15.39 -9.26 -13.95
C CYS A 85 -14.49 -8.93 -15.16
N GLY A 86 -13.19 -9.17 -15.07
CA GLY A 86 -12.20 -8.93 -16.13
C GLY A 86 -11.72 -7.47 -16.25
N VAL A 87 -12.30 -6.52 -15.52
CA VAL A 87 -11.83 -5.13 -15.48
C VAL A 87 -10.69 -4.98 -14.47
N ARG A 88 -9.73 -4.08 -14.74
CA ARG A 88 -8.65 -3.73 -13.81
C ARG A 88 -9.15 -3.53 -12.38
N ALA A 89 -8.55 -4.25 -11.45
CA ALA A 89 -8.75 -4.07 -10.02
C ALA A 89 -7.90 -2.90 -9.51
N THR A 90 -8.52 -2.06 -8.68
CA THR A 90 -7.87 -0.87 -8.11
C THR A 90 -8.15 -0.74 -6.62
N HIS A 91 -8.95 -1.63 -6.04
CA HIS A 91 -9.39 -1.55 -4.66
C HIS A 91 -9.12 -2.88 -3.96
N ASN A 92 -8.64 -2.81 -2.73
CA ASN A 92 -8.57 -3.96 -1.84
C ASN A 92 -9.91 -4.08 -1.10
N ALA A 93 -10.44 -5.29 -1.00
CA ALA A 93 -11.62 -5.62 -0.24
C ALA A 93 -11.26 -6.65 0.82
N ARG A 94 -11.70 -6.42 2.06
CA ARG A 94 -11.59 -7.41 3.13
C ARG A 94 -12.84 -8.27 3.13
N ILE A 95 -12.65 -9.59 3.09
CA ILE A 95 -13.71 -10.59 3.11
C ILE A 95 -13.66 -11.33 4.43
N VAL A 96 -14.75 -11.30 5.20
CA VAL A 96 -14.90 -12.03 6.47
C VAL A 96 -16.11 -12.93 6.36
N GLY A 97 -15.93 -14.23 6.60
CA GLY A 97 -17.01 -15.21 6.46
C GLY A 97 -17.65 -15.23 5.06
N GLY A 98 -16.90 -14.87 4.03
CA GLY A 98 -17.38 -14.79 2.63
C GLY A 98 -18.20 -13.55 2.29
N ARG A 99 -18.23 -12.51 3.13
CA ARG A 99 -18.84 -11.22 2.81
C ARG A 99 -17.81 -10.10 2.89
N MET A 100 -17.92 -9.15 1.98
CA MET A 100 -17.12 -7.93 2.06
C MET A 100 -17.51 -7.13 3.30
N THR A 101 -16.50 -6.72 4.07
CA THR A 101 -16.65 -5.86 5.24
C THR A 101 -15.88 -4.55 5.05
N ARG A 102 -16.40 -3.48 5.65
CA ARG A 102 -15.75 -2.15 5.75
C ARG A 102 -15.44 -1.77 7.20
N GLU A 103 -15.70 -2.68 8.13
CA GLU A 103 -15.50 -2.49 9.56
C GLU A 103 -14.24 -3.24 10.06
N GLY A 104 -13.76 -2.83 11.24
CA GLY A 104 -12.59 -3.40 11.90
C GLY A 104 -11.31 -2.60 11.71
N ASP A 105 -10.24 -3.06 12.35
CA ASP A 105 -8.96 -2.38 12.37
C ASP A 105 -8.32 -2.33 10.98
N GLN A 106 -7.68 -1.22 10.67
CA GLN A 106 -7.01 -0.98 9.38
C GLN A 106 -5.85 -1.95 9.17
N LEU A 107 -5.20 -2.39 10.26
CA LEU A 107 -4.00 -3.21 10.26
C LEU A 107 -4.29 -4.62 10.79
N LEU A 108 -4.71 -5.51 9.89
CA LEU A 108 -4.74 -6.95 10.17
C LEU A 108 -4.01 -7.66 9.04
N PRO A 109 -2.84 -8.28 9.30
CA PRO A 109 -2.25 -9.22 8.39
C PRO A 109 -3.29 -10.30 8.08
N GLY A 110 -3.71 -10.38 6.83
CA GLY A 110 -4.61 -11.45 6.39
C GLY A 110 -3.81 -12.73 6.20
N ASP A 111 -4.38 -13.85 6.60
CA ASP A 111 -3.84 -15.14 6.19
C ASP A 111 -4.29 -15.39 4.75
N THR A 112 -3.35 -15.78 3.89
CA THR A 112 -3.61 -16.10 2.47
C THR A 112 -4.23 -17.48 2.28
N ALA A 113 -4.36 -18.26 3.37
CA ALA A 113 -4.97 -19.58 3.33
C ALA A 113 -6.46 -19.50 2.93
N PRO A 114 -6.98 -20.42 2.09
CA PRO A 114 -8.39 -20.39 1.63
C PRO A 114 -9.42 -20.49 2.76
N ASP A 115 -9.02 -21.02 3.91
CA ASP A 115 -9.80 -21.20 5.13
C ASP A 115 -9.58 -20.08 6.17
N ALA A 116 -8.81 -19.03 5.82
CA ALA A 116 -8.63 -17.87 6.66
C ALA A 116 -9.96 -17.18 6.96
N GLU A 117 -10.15 -16.81 8.23
CA GLU A 117 -11.31 -16.03 8.65
C GLU A 117 -11.36 -14.65 7.98
N VAL A 118 -10.18 -14.09 7.68
CA VAL A 118 -9.98 -12.79 7.01
C VAL A 118 -9.20 -13.00 5.73
N LEU A 119 -9.86 -12.78 4.60
CA LEU A 119 -9.27 -12.83 3.26
C LEU A 119 -9.23 -11.42 2.66
N TYR A 120 -8.33 -11.21 1.69
CA TYR A 120 -8.31 -10.01 0.88
C TYR A 120 -8.54 -10.35 -0.59
N GLU A 121 -9.46 -9.64 -1.22
CA GLU A 121 -9.73 -9.72 -2.65
C GLU A 121 -9.44 -8.37 -3.33
N VAL A 122 -9.01 -8.42 -4.59
CA VAL A 122 -8.81 -7.21 -5.40
C VAL A 122 -10.00 -7.01 -6.34
N LEU A 123 -10.62 -5.84 -6.26
CA LEU A 123 -11.85 -5.52 -6.98
C LEU A 123 -11.71 -4.25 -7.83
N CYS A 124 -12.53 -4.16 -8.88
CA CYS A 124 -12.77 -2.89 -9.56
C CYS A 124 -13.61 -1.98 -8.66
N ARG A 125 -13.52 -0.67 -8.87
CA ARG A 125 -14.29 0.32 -8.09
C ARG A 125 -15.79 0.02 -8.05
N LYS A 126 -16.37 -0.44 -9.17
CA LYS A 126 -17.81 -0.74 -9.26
C LYS A 126 -18.23 -1.82 -8.26
N HIS A 127 -17.53 -2.95 -8.22
CA HIS A 127 -17.88 -4.06 -7.34
C HIS A 127 -17.52 -3.80 -5.88
N HIS A 128 -16.42 -3.09 -5.62
CA HIS A 128 -16.08 -2.64 -4.26
C HIS A 128 -17.16 -1.71 -3.69
N MET A 129 -17.62 -0.72 -4.48
CA MET A 129 -18.66 0.22 -4.05
C MET A 129 -20.05 -0.43 -3.92
N ALA A 130 -20.32 -1.49 -4.69
CA ALA A 130 -21.54 -2.27 -4.59
C ALA A 130 -21.52 -3.30 -3.44
N ASN A 131 -20.42 -3.38 -2.67
CA ASN A 131 -20.21 -4.36 -1.60
C ASN A 131 -20.35 -5.82 -2.08
N MET A 132 -19.83 -6.10 -3.28
CA MET A 132 -19.84 -7.42 -3.91
C MET A 132 -18.48 -8.11 -3.80
N SER A 133 -18.49 -9.42 -3.64
CA SER A 133 -17.32 -10.31 -3.64
C SER A 133 -17.34 -11.27 -4.83
N SER A 134 -16.23 -11.99 -5.05
CA SER A 134 -16.19 -13.07 -6.04
C SER A 134 -17.31 -14.12 -5.83
N LYS A 135 -17.67 -14.40 -4.57
CA LYS A 135 -18.74 -15.35 -4.21
C LYS A 135 -20.15 -14.90 -4.59
N ASP A 136 -20.36 -13.60 -4.80
CA ASP A 136 -21.65 -13.08 -5.24
C ASP A 136 -21.86 -13.28 -6.75
N HIS A 137 -20.77 -13.42 -7.51
CA HIS A 137 -20.81 -13.79 -8.92
C HIS A 137 -21.21 -15.27 -9.10
N ASP A 138 -20.55 -16.18 -8.36
CA ASP A 138 -20.74 -17.63 -8.49
C ASP A 138 -22.15 -18.13 -8.10
N LYS A 139 -22.96 -17.30 -7.42
CA LYS A 139 -24.36 -17.61 -7.08
C LYS A 139 -25.37 -17.16 -8.14
N SER A 140 -24.91 -16.44 -9.16
CA SER A 140 -25.76 -15.88 -10.22
C SER A 140 -25.76 -16.69 -11.52
N GLU A 141 -24.96 -17.76 -11.57
CA GLU A 141 -24.97 -18.83 -12.58
C GLU A 141 -25.64 -20.09 -12.04
#